data_AF-V6M1H3-F1
#
_entry.id   AF-V6M1H3-F1
#
_cell.length_a   1.000
_cell.length_b   1.000
_cell.length_c   1.000
_cell.angle_alpha   90.00
_cell.angle_beta   90.00
_cell.angle_gamma   90.00
#
_symmetry.space_group_name_H-M   'P 1'
#
loop_
_entity.id
_entity.type
_entity.pdbx_description
1 polymer ?
#
loop_
_entity_poly.entity_id
_entity_poly.type
_entity_poly.pdbx_seq_one_letter_code
_entity_poly.pdbx_strand_id
1 'polypeptide(L)' 'MKPYDANLRQLEIWKKTIGYEIKMMAPQSKDACDDFVMRLLRFEKQLQAEAAGKTEKI' A
#
# COMPACT_ATOMS: atom_id res chain seq x y z
N MET A 1 -5.59 -13.11 -14.04
CA MET A 1 -5.16 -12.60 -12.71
C MET A 1 -6.36 -11.86 -12.12
N LYS A 2 -6.82 -12.21 -10.91
CA LYS A 2 -8.01 -11.52 -10.35
C LYS A 2 -7.61 -10.09 -9.96
N PRO A 3 -8.51 -9.10 -10.04
CA PRO A 3 -8.21 -7.70 -9.71
C PRO A 3 -7.59 -7.53 -8.31
N TYR A 4 -7.98 -8.37 -7.35
CA TYR A 4 -7.40 -8.41 -6.01
C TYR A 4 -5.90 -8.74 -6.00
N ASP A 5 -5.49 -9.79 -6.74
CA ASP A 5 -4.09 -10.21 -6.81
C ASP A 5 -3.22 -9.14 -7.48
N ALA A 6 -3.77 -8.44 -8.49
CA ALA A 6 -3.08 -7.35 -9.18
C ALA A 6 -2.87 -6.16 -8.23
N ASN A 7 -3.88 -5.83 -7.43
CA ASN A 7 -3.81 -4.75 -6.45
C ASN A 7 -2.82 -5.06 -5.32
N LEU A 8 -2.78 -6.30 -4.83
CA LEU A 8 -1.78 -6.72 -3.83
C LEU A 8 -0.35 -6.60 -4.36
N ARG A 9 -0.12 -7.09 -5.58
CA ARG A 9 1.21 -7.00 -6.21
C ARG A 9 1.64 -5.55 -6.43
N GLN A 10 0.72 -4.68 -6.82
CA GLN A 10 0.98 -3.25 -6.99
C GLN A 10 1.29 -2.56 -5.64
N LEU A 11 0.57 -2.93 -4.58
CA LEU A 11 0.81 -2.44 -3.22
C LEU A 11 2.24 -2.79 -2.75
N GLU A 12 2.69 -4.03 -2.97
CA GLU A 12 4.03 -4.46 -2.60
C GLU A 12 5.13 -3.68 -3.35
N ILE A 13 4.93 -3.41 -4.64
CA ILE A 13 5.86 -2.61 -5.44
C ILE A 13 5.96 -1.20 -4.85
N TRP A 14 4.83 -0.55 -4.57
CA TRP A 14 4.83 0.79 -3.99
C TRP A 14 5.50 0.85 -2.61
N LYS A 15 5.24 -0.12 -1.73
CA LYS A 15 5.92 -0.20 -0.41
C LYS A 15 7.45 -0.28 -0.56
N LYS A 16 7.94 -1.08 -1.50
CA LYS A 16 9.38 -1.24 -1.77
C LYS A 16 9.99 0.04 -2.34
N THR A 17 9.31 0.69 -3.29
CA THR A 17 9.77 1.95 -3.89
C THR A 17 9.91 3.03 -2.82
N ILE A 18 8.91 3.22 -1.96
CA ILE A 18 9.01 4.23 -0.88
C ILE A 18 10.14 3.91 0.09
N GLY A 19 10.27 2.64 0.50
CA GLY A 19 11.35 2.23 1.40
C GLY A 19 12.73 2.48 0.83
N TYR A 20 12.88 2.42 -0.50
CA TYR A 20 14.11 2.81 -1.19
C TYR A 20 14.29 4.32 -1.24
N GLU A 21 13.27 5.09 -1.61
CA GLU A 21 13.32 6.56 -1.63
C GLU A 21 13.64 7.15 -0.25
N ILE A 22 13.04 6.64 0.84
CA ILE A 22 13.36 7.05 2.22
C ILE A 22 14.84 6.80 2.55
N LYS A 23 15.40 5.67 2.10
CA LYS A 23 16.80 5.32 2.37
C LYS A 23 17.79 6.14 1.53
N MET A 24 17.38 6.56 0.34
CA MET A 24 18.24 7.24 -0.63
C MET A 24 18.11 8.77 -0.58
N MET A 25 17.02 9.31 -0.01
CA MET A 25 16.83 10.74 0.13
C MET A 25 17.35 11.25 1.49
N ALA A 26 18.32 12.17 1.42
CA ALA A 26 18.72 13.03 2.54
C ALA A 26 17.49 13.82 3.07
N PRO A 27 17.53 14.41 4.29
CA PRO A 27 16.38 14.58 5.20
C PRO A 27 15.18 15.41 4.72
N GLN A 28 15.23 15.98 3.51
CA GLN A 28 14.25 16.90 2.96
C GLN A 28 12.95 16.22 2.48
N SER A 29 12.98 14.90 2.22
CA SER A 29 11.84 14.18 1.62
C SER A 29 11.16 13.18 2.56
N LYS A 30 11.62 13.09 3.82
CA LYS A 30 11.13 12.10 4.79
C LYS A 30 9.63 12.24 5.05
N ASP A 31 9.16 13.46 5.30
CA ASP A 31 7.75 13.72 5.63
C ASP A 31 6.81 13.34 4.47
N ALA A 32 7.19 13.65 3.24
CA ALA A 32 6.41 13.26 2.05
C ALA A 32 6.36 11.74 1.85
N CYS A 33 7.44 11.04 2.19
CA CYS A 33 7.46 9.58 2.14
C CYS A 33 6.61 8.95 3.25
N ASP A 34 6.69 9.48 4.48
CA ASP A 34 5.89 9.01 5.62
C ASP A 34 4.38 9.18 5.34
N ASP A 35 3.97 10.33 4.80
CA ASP A 35 2.60 10.60 4.36
C ASP A 35 2.13 9.59 3.31
N PHE A 36 2.99 9.23 2.37
CA PHE A 36 2.66 8.28 1.32
C PHE A 36 2.58 6.84 1.84
N VAL A 37 3.43 6.44 2.80
CA VAL A 37 3.31 5.15 3.51
C VAL A 37 1.96 5.03 4.21
N MET A 38 1.53 6.08 4.91
CA MET A 38 0.25 6.09 5.61
C MET A 38 -0.93 5.88 4.67
N ARG A 39 -0.87 6.45 3.46
CA ARG A 39 -1.88 6.22 2.41
C ARG A 39 -1.88 4.77 1.93
N LEU A 40 -0.72 4.14 1.76
CA LEU A 40 -0.62 2.72 1.39
C LEU A 40 -1.20 1.80 2.46
N LEU A 41 -0.92 2.05 3.73
CA LEU A 41 -1.47 1.27 4.84
C LEU A 41 -2.99 1.38 4.93
N ARG A 42 -3.55 2.57 4.66
CA ARG A 42 -5.00 2.75 4.59
C ARG A 42 -5.61 1.97 3.42
N PHE A 43 -4.97 2.00 2.25
CA PHE A 43 -5.44 1.25 1.08
C PHE A 43 -5.39 -0.27 1.30
N GLU A 44 -4.35 -0.78 1.96
CA GLU A 44 -4.26 -2.19 2.35
C GLU A 44 -5.42 -2.62 3.26
N LYS A 45 -5.76 -1.81 4.26
CA LYS A 45 -6.92 -2.06 5.14
C LYS A 45 -8.23 -2.06 4.37
N GLN A 46 -8.40 -1.17 3.39
CA GLN A 46 -9.60 -1.14 2.53
C GLN A 46 -9.71 -2.40 1.68
N LEU A 47 -8.62 -2.85 1.06
CA LEU A 47 -8.59 -4.10 0.29
C LEU A 47 -8.94 -5.32 1.16
N GLN A 48 -8.43 -5.37 2.39
CA GLN A 48 -8.76 -6.45 3.33
C GLN A 48 -10.23 -6.42 3.74
N ALA A 49 -10.79 -5.24 4.02
CA ALA A 49 -12.20 -5.08 4.36
C ALA A 49 -13.13 -5.48 3.20
N GLU A 50 -12.80 -5.11 1.96
CA GLU A 50 -13.55 -5.51 0.77
C GLU A 50 -13.47 -7.01 0.48
N ALA A 51 -12.34 -7.65 0.80
CA ALA A 51 -12.20 -9.10 0.71
C ALA A 51 -13.01 -9.81 1.81
N ALA A 52 -12.99 -9.29 3.04
CA ALA A 52 -13.75 -9.85 4.16
C ALA A 52 -15.27 -9.69 3.97
N GLY A 53 -15.75 -8.51 3.57
CA GLY A 53 -17.16 -8.23 3.32
C GLY A 53 -17.77 -8.93 2.10
N LYS A 54 -16.94 -9.52 1.23
CA LYS A 54 -17.40 -10.44 0.16
C LYS A 54 -17.68 -11.86 0.69
N THR A 55 -17.23 -12.19 1.90
CA THR A 55 -17.38 -13.53 2.51
C THR A 55 -18.70 -13.67 3.28
N GLU A 56 -19.35 -12.57 3.70
CA GLU A 56 -20.62 -12.58 4.45
C GLU A 56 -21.89 -12.52 3.59
N LYS A 57 -21.78 -12.53 2.25
CA LYS A 57 -22.91 -12.55 1.32
C LYS A 57 -23.04 -13.87 0.55
N ILE A 58 -22.88 -15.00 1.23
CA ILE A 58 -23.20 -16.34 0.69
C ILE A 58 -24.10 -17.06 1.68
#